data_AF-A0A2W5Y068-F1
#
_entry.id   AF-A0A2W5Y068-F1
#
_cell.length_a   1.000
_cell.length_b   1.000
_cell.length_c   1.000
_cell.angle_alpha   90.00
_cell.angle_beta   90.00
_cell.angle_gamma   90.00
#
_symmetry.space_group_name_H-M   'P 1'
#
loop_
_entity.id
_entity.type
_entity.pdbx_description
1 polymer ?
#
loop_
_entity_poly.entity_id
_entity_poly.type
_entity_poly.pdbx_seq_one_letter_code
_entity_poly.pdbx_strand_id
1 'polypeptide(L)'
;MAANVMAIEPAYVVFSLGTQPMIAEAQRFLREWGVEPLGRYGRWEYSSMGQVMRDALNWASDLRSSMRMSRGVVELGNIERGQ
;
A
#
# COMPACT_ATOMS: atom_id res chain seq x y z
N MET A 1 -34.25 -20.37 1.63
CA MET A 1 -32.84 -19.95 1.60
C MET A 1 -32.79 -18.49 2.02
N ALA A 2 -32.15 -18.16 3.14
CA ALA A 2 -31.92 -16.78 3.54
C ALA A 2 -30.60 -16.31 2.91
N ALA A 3 -30.61 -15.19 2.18
CA ALA A 3 -29.41 -14.59 1.62
C ALA A 3 -28.74 -13.70 2.67
N ASN A 4 -27.47 -13.97 2.99
CA ASN A 4 -26.65 -13.09 3.82
C ASN A 4 -26.21 -11.89 2.98
N VAL A 5 -27.04 -10.85 2.94
CA VAL A 5 -26.72 -9.59 2.26
C VAL A 5 -25.97 -8.69 3.23
N MET A 6 -24.71 -8.36 2.91
CA MET A 6 -23.98 -7.29 3.59
C MET A 6 -24.07 -6.02 2.74
N ALA A 7 -24.62 -4.95 3.32
CA ALA A 7 -24.60 -3.64 2.70
C ALA A 7 -23.16 -3.11 2.69
N ILE A 8 -22.64 -2.81 1.50
CA ILE A 8 -21.39 -2.06 1.36
C ILE A 8 -21.75 -0.57 1.42
N GLU A 9 -21.56 0.01 2.59
CA GLU A 9 -21.62 1.45 2.83
C GLU A 9 -20.20 1.91 3.21
N PRO A 10 -19.50 2.79 2.47
CA PRO A 10 -19.81 3.42 1.17
C PRO A 10 -18.97 2.88 -0.02
N ALA A 11 -19.56 2.86 -1.22
CA ALA A 11 -18.85 2.61 -2.48
C ALA A 11 -17.86 3.75 -2.88
N TYR A 12 -17.82 4.84 -2.12
CA TYR A 12 -17.11 6.07 -2.43
C TYR A 12 -16.35 6.59 -1.22
N VAL A 13 -15.21 7.24 -1.48
CA VAL A 13 -14.47 7.98 -0.46
C VAL A 13 -15.14 9.33 -0.20
N VAL A 14 -15.32 9.67 1.07
CA VAL A 14 -15.90 10.96 1.47
C VAL A 14 -14.74 11.85 1.92
N PHE A 15 -14.57 12.98 1.23
CA PHE A 15 -13.59 14.00 1.61
C PHE A 15 -14.28 15.06 2.46
N SER A 16 -13.99 15.03 3.75
CA SER A 16 -14.34 16.12 4.66
C SER A 16 -13.10 16.59 5.42
N LEU A 17 -13.14 17.84 5.91
CA LEU A 17 -12.09 18.37 6.77
C LEU A 17 -11.91 17.52 8.04
N GLY A 18 -12.99 16.90 8.55
CA GLY A 18 -12.92 16.02 9.71
C GLY A 18 -12.27 14.65 9.42
N THR A 19 -12.43 14.11 8.21
CA THR A 19 -11.88 12.80 7.86
C THR A 19 -10.39 12.85 7.52
N GLN A 20 -9.89 13.97 6.98
CA GLN A 20 -8.48 14.11 6.60
C GLN A 20 -7.47 13.74 7.71
N PRO A 21 -7.55 14.28 8.94
CA PRO A 21 -6.59 13.93 9.98
C PRO A 21 -6.68 12.46 10.39
N MET A 22 -7.88 11.87 10.39
CA MET A 22 -8.08 10.45 10.74
C MET A 22 -7.45 9.53 9.69
N ILE A 23 -7.65 9.83 8.41
CA ILE A 23 -7.07 9.05 7.31
C ILE A 23 -5.55 9.18 7.30
N ALA A 24 -5.01 10.39 7.50
CA ALA A 24 -3.57 10.60 7.58
C ALA A 24 -2.95 9.79 8.72
N GLU A 25 -3.58 9.79 9.90
CA GLU A 25 -3.14 9.03 11.06
C GLU A 25 -3.19 7.51 10.83
N ALA A 26 -4.28 7.01 10.24
CA ALA A 26 -4.40 5.59 9.89
C ALA A 26 -3.33 5.16 8.87
N GLN A 27 -3.08 5.97 7.84
CA GLN A 27 -2.04 5.69 6.85
C GLN A 27 -0.64 5.72 7.46
N ARG A 28 -0.36 6.68 8.35
CA ARG A 28 0.91 6.75 9.11
C ARG A 28 1.11 5.48 9.91
N PHE A 29 0.12 5.10 10.73
CA PHE A 29 0.16 3.89 11.54
C PHE A 29 0.44 2.65 10.69
N LEU A 30 -0.28 2.44 9.57
CA LEU A 30 -0.07 1.28 8.71
C LEU A 30 1.37 1.21 8.17
N ARG A 31 1.92 2.35 7.71
CA ARG A 31 3.30 2.40 7.18
C ARG A 31 4.35 2.13 8.25
N GLU A 32 4.14 2.59 9.48
CA GLU A 32 5.03 2.29 10.62
C GLU A 32 5.12 0.78 10.90
N TRP A 33 4.05 0.04 10.61
CA TRP A 33 4.01 -1.41 10.71
C TRP A 33 4.37 -2.14 9.42
N GLY A 34 4.93 -1.44 8.43
CA GLY A 34 5.34 -2.02 7.16
C GLY A 34 4.18 -2.40 6.22
N VAL A 35 2.97 -1.89 6.48
CA VAL A 35 1.80 -2.09 5.63
C VAL A 35 1.64 -0.88 4.72
N GLU A 36 1.75 -1.08 3.41
CA GLU A 36 1.54 -0.01 2.43
C GLU A 36 0.05 0.08 2.04
N PRO A 37 -0.65 1.18 2.36
CA PRO A 37 -2.02 1.37 1.92
C PRO A 37 -2.09 1.74 0.43
N LEU A 38 -2.85 0.97 -0.35
CA LEU A 38 -3.01 1.16 -1.81
C LEU A 38 -4.47 1.25 -2.24
N GLY A 39 -4.69 1.81 -3.44
CA GLY A 39 -5.99 1.91 -4.08
C GLY A 39 -6.95 2.89 -3.40
N ARG A 40 -8.21 2.89 -3.87
CA ARG A 40 -9.27 3.84 -3.47
C ARG A 40 -9.36 4.06 -1.96
N TYR A 41 -9.50 2.98 -1.20
CA TYR A 41 -9.73 3.07 0.25
C TYR A 41 -8.45 3.18 1.05
N GLY A 42 -7.35 2.57 0.61
CA GLY A 42 -6.07 2.69 1.30
C GLY A 42 -5.51 4.11 1.20
N ARG A 43 -5.50 4.68 -0.01
CA ARG A 43 -5.00 6.04 -0.25
C ARG A 43 -6.05 7.12 -0.03
N TRP A 44 -7.31 6.72 0.15
CA TRP A 44 -8.46 7.62 0.27
C TRP A 44 -8.59 8.55 -0.93
N GLU A 45 -8.58 7.98 -2.13
CA GLU A 45 -8.59 8.69 -3.41
C GLU A 45 -9.66 8.16 -4.35
N TYR A 46 -10.23 9.03 -5.19
CA TYR A 46 -11.02 8.54 -6.32
C TYR A 46 -10.09 7.91 -7.35
N SER A 47 -10.33 6.63 -7.66
CA SER A 47 -9.56 5.88 -8.63
C SER A 47 -10.45 4.96 -9.46
N SER A 48 -10.03 4.78 -10.72
CA SER A 48 -10.58 3.75 -11.61
C SER A 48 -9.89 2.41 -11.39
N MET A 49 -10.52 1.31 -11.80
CA MET A 49 -9.90 -0.01 -11.76
C MET A 49 -8.55 -0.05 -12.50
N GLY A 50 -8.46 0.57 -13.68
CA GLY A 50 -7.22 0.62 -14.44
C GLY A 50 -6.10 1.37 -13.73
N GLN A 51 -6.41 2.43 -13.00
CA GLN A 51 -5.44 3.16 -12.18
C GLN A 51 -4.94 2.31 -11.02
N VAL A 52 -5.85 1.69 -10.26
CA VAL A 52 -5.49 0.82 -9.12
C VAL A 52 -4.60 -0.34 -9.57
N MET A 53 -4.91 -0.96 -10.71
CA MET A 53 -4.11 -2.07 -11.23
C MET A 53 -2.69 -1.63 -11.62
N ARG A 54 -2.56 -0.48 -12.30
CA ARG A 54 -1.23 0.06 -12.64
C ARG A 54 -0.43 0.41 -11.40
N ASP A 55 -1.05 1.06 -10.44
CA ASP A 55 -0.38 1.48 -9.20
C ASP A 55 0.11 0.28 -8.39
N ALA A 56 -0.68 -0.79 -8.31
CA ALA A 56 -0.29 -2.02 -7.64
C ALA A 56 0.90 -2.71 -8.35
N LEU A 57 0.88 -2.76 -9.69
CA LEU A 57 1.97 -3.35 -10.46
C LEU A 57 3.27 -2.55 -10.32
N ASN A 58 3.19 -1.22 -10.38
CA ASN A 58 4.34 -0.33 -10.18
C ASN A 58 4.92 -0.51 -8.78
N TRP A 59 4.08 -0.45 -7.74
CA TRP A 59 4.51 -0.66 -6.36
C TRP A 59 5.20 -2.02 -6.16
N ALA A 60 4.64 -3.10 -6.71
CA ALA A 60 5.24 -4.43 -6.63
C ALA A 60 6.59 -4.51 -7.35
N SER A 61 6.73 -3.83 -8.50
CA SER A 61 8.01 -3.73 -9.23
C SER A 61 9.07 -2.99 -8.43
N ASP A 62 8.71 -1.89 -7.80
CA ASP A 62 9.60 -1.08 -6.96
C ASP A 62 10.04 -1.88 -5.73
N LEU A 63 9.10 -2.55 -5.06
CA LEU A 63 9.37 -3.41 -3.92
C LEU A 63 10.32 -4.56 -4.28
N ARG A 64 10.10 -5.22 -5.41
CA ARG A 64 11.01 -6.27 -5.90
C ARG A 64 12.41 -5.72 -6.16
N SER A 65 12.51 -4.50 -6.69
CA SER A 65 13.79 -3.86 -7.00
C SER A 65 14.55 -3.48 -5.74
N SER A 66 13.86 -2.92 -4.73
CA SER A 66 14.48 -2.60 -3.44
C SER A 66 14.97 -3.86 -2.72
N MET A 67 14.19 -4.95 -2.71
CA MET A 67 14.61 -6.23 -2.14
C MET A 67 15.84 -6.82 -2.84
N ARG A 68 15.95 -6.68 -4.17
CA ARG A 68 17.12 -7.12 -4.93
C ARG A 68 18.37 -6.32 -4.57
N MET A 69 18.24 -5.00 -4.39
CA MET A 69 19.34 -4.15 -3.95
C MET A 69 19.79 -4.47 -2.52
N SER A 70 18.85 -4.69 -1.60
CA SER A 70 19.18 -5.12 -0.24
C SER A 70 19.94 -6.44 -0.21
N ARG A 71 19.59 -7.41 -1.07
CA ARG A 71 20.35 -8.67 -1.19
C ARG A 71 21.72 -8.48 -1.82
N GLY A 72 21.84 -7.70 -2.89
CA GLY A 72 23.13 -7.44 -3.54
C GLY A 72 24.12 -6.68 -2.66
N VAL A 73 23.65 -5.72 -1.85
CA VAL A 73 24.48 -5.01 -0.86
C VAL A 73 24.94 -5.95 0.25
N VAL A 74 24.09 -6.87 0.72
CA VAL A 74 24.48 -7.88 1.71
C VAL A 74 25.50 -8.86 1.12
N GLU A 75 25.37 -9.26 -0.14
CA GLU A 75 26.36 -10.12 -0.82
C GLU A 75 27.70 -9.41 -0.99
N LEU A 76 27.73 -8.15 -1.46
CA LEU A 76 28.96 -7.37 -1.60
C LEU A 76 29.64 -7.11 -0.25
N GLY A 77 28.88 -6.73 0.78
CA GLY A 77 29.41 -6.53 2.13
C GLY A 77 29.86 -7.82 2.84
N ASN A 78 29.48 -8.99 2.35
CA ASN A 78 29.99 -10.28 2.81
C ASN A 78 31.27 -10.69 2.04
N ILE A 79 31.37 -10.35 0.75
CA ILE A 79 32.60 -10.51 -0.04
C ILE A 79 33.72 -9.64 0.54
N GLU A 80 33.45 -8.38 0.89
CA GLU A 80 34.46 -7.46 1.46
C GLU A 80 34.88 -7.80 2.90
N ARG A 81 34.13 -8.65 3.62
CA ARG A 81 34.43 -9.05 5.01
C ARG A 81 34.89 -10.50 5.16
N GLY A 82 35.02 -11.24 4.07
CA GLY A 82 35.38 -12.65 4.12
C GLY A 82 35.88 -13.19 2.78
N GLN A 83 37.07 -12.78 2.37
CA GLN A 83 38.19 -13.63 1.93
C GLN A 83 39.41 -12.79 1.56
#